data_AF-A0A0S8JP26-F1
#
_entry.id   AF-A0A0S8JP26-F1
#
_cell.length_a   1.000
_cell.length_b   1.000
_cell.length_c   1.000
_cell.angle_alpha   90.00
_cell.angle_beta   90.00
_cell.angle_gamma   90.00
#
_symmetry.space_group_name_H-M   'P 1'
#
loop_
_entity.id
_entity.type
_entity.pdbx_description
1 polymer ?
#
loop_
_entity_poly.entity_id
_entity_poly.type
_entity_poly.pdbx_seq_one_letter_code
_entity_poly.pdbx_strand_id
1 'polypeptide(L)'
;MLGGHAGQGAKTVGDAFARMCTRAGLHVFINMEYPSNIKGEHNYIQVMVSENEMRSHDRPIDLLLALDAKTVLLHKDEILPNGALIYDRQGLEISPVDVGIGDVNIERKDILVVDIPLLKIAKDIGGSERMLNATGLGAVQGLLRFDFEELAAILRESLAKLGEEKVEKNLACAKRAYDLVRESFADKFAITLARRDAPRRMLLTGNEALAMGALKAGVKFYTSYPMTPSSSILTFMARHAREYGLIAQLTEDEISAIGMAVGAAFAGVRAMCGTSGGGFCLMCEHLGLAGIAEIPLVIVEGQRPGPATGLPTRTEQADLRFVLSAHQGDFPRIVIAPGDPGEAFRLCFDAFNLADRYQTPVIVLTDKHLAESSWTCEPFDTRGMEIDRGERLGEQELSALGGYKRYLV
;
A
#
# COMPACT_ATOMS: atom_id res chain seq x y z
N MET A 1 4.75 -15.07 6.40
CA MET A 1 5.28 -13.80 6.93
C MET A 1 6.77 -13.73 6.65
N LEU A 2 7.27 -12.53 6.35
CA LEU A 2 8.69 -12.21 6.27
C LEU A 2 9.00 -11.09 7.26
N GLY A 3 10.03 -11.24 8.08
CA GLY A 3 10.49 -10.19 8.99
C GLY A 3 11.98 -9.91 8.87
N GLY A 4 12.37 -8.69 9.26
CA GLY A 4 13.74 -8.24 9.36
C GLY A 4 13.81 -6.80 9.90
N HIS A 5 14.97 -6.17 9.80
CA HIS A 5 15.11 -4.78 10.23
C HIS A 5 14.73 -3.78 9.13
N ALA A 6 14.27 -2.60 9.53
CA ALA A 6 13.93 -1.51 8.62
C ALA A 6 15.14 -1.13 7.75
N GLY A 7 14.96 -1.23 6.43
CA GLY A 7 16.00 -1.03 5.42
C GLY A 7 16.55 -2.30 4.78
N GLN A 8 16.24 -3.49 5.32
CA GLN A 8 16.73 -4.78 4.80
C GLN A 8 16.03 -5.22 3.50
N GLY A 9 14.92 -4.57 3.10
CA GLY A 9 14.22 -4.84 1.84
C GLY A 9 13.02 -5.79 1.94
N ALA A 10 12.50 -6.03 3.15
CA ALA A 10 11.35 -6.90 3.39
C ALA A 10 10.13 -6.59 2.49
N LYS A 11 9.80 -5.31 2.29
CA LYS A 11 8.70 -4.91 1.40
C LYS A 11 8.91 -5.39 -0.04
N THR A 12 10.10 -5.15 -0.61
CA THR A 12 10.44 -5.56 -1.98
C THR A 12 10.28 -7.07 -2.17
N VAL A 13 10.67 -7.84 -1.15
CA VAL A 13 10.56 -9.30 -1.12
C VAL A 13 9.10 -9.74 -1.10
N GLY A 14 8.30 -9.20 -0.18
CA GLY A 14 6.88 -9.53 -0.08
C GLY A 14 6.12 -9.14 -1.35
N ASP A 15 6.40 -7.97 -1.93
CA ASP A 15 5.81 -7.52 -3.20
C ASP A 15 6.18 -8.47 -4.35
N ALA A 16 7.44 -8.93 -4.43
CA ALA A 16 7.87 -9.88 -5.45
C ALA A 16 7.12 -11.23 -5.33
N PHE A 17 7.05 -11.78 -4.12
CA PHE A 17 6.31 -13.02 -3.87
C PHE A 17 4.81 -12.87 -4.17
N ALA A 18 4.21 -11.75 -3.78
CA ALA A 18 2.81 -11.45 -4.05
C ALA A 18 2.50 -11.33 -5.55
N ARG A 19 3.35 -10.63 -6.31
CA ARG A 19 3.20 -10.51 -7.77
C ARG A 19 3.33 -11.86 -8.45
N MET A 20 4.26 -12.70 -8.00
CA MET A 20 4.43 -14.07 -8.49
C MET A 20 3.14 -14.88 -8.27
N CYS A 21 2.60 -14.90 -7.04
CA CYS A 21 1.36 -15.62 -6.72
C CYS A 21 0.17 -15.09 -7.52
N THR A 22 0.08 -13.77 -7.71
CA THR A 22 -0.98 -13.14 -8.53
C THR A 22 -0.89 -13.59 -9.99
N ARG A 23 0.31 -13.65 -10.58
CA ARG A 23 0.53 -14.16 -11.96
C ARG A 23 0.24 -15.65 -12.10
N ALA A 24 0.37 -16.40 -11.01
CA ALA A 24 0.01 -17.80 -10.92
C ALA A 24 -1.51 -18.02 -10.82
N GLY A 25 -2.33 -16.97 -10.82
CA GLY A 25 -3.79 -17.05 -10.77
C GLY A 25 -4.38 -17.10 -9.36
N LEU A 26 -3.56 -16.88 -8.32
CA LEU A 26 -3.98 -16.90 -6.92
C LEU A 26 -4.42 -15.50 -6.46
N HIS A 27 -5.25 -15.47 -5.42
CA HIS A 27 -5.56 -14.24 -4.69
C HIS A 27 -4.47 -13.95 -3.67
N VAL A 28 -4.15 -12.68 -3.50
CA VAL A 28 -3.11 -12.23 -2.58
C VAL A 28 -3.62 -11.05 -1.76
N PHE A 29 -3.28 -11.04 -0.48
CA PHE A 29 -3.47 -9.91 0.41
C PHE A 29 -2.15 -9.67 1.17
N ILE A 30 -1.71 -8.42 1.19
CA ILE A 30 -0.48 -7.97 1.83
C ILE A 30 -0.85 -7.00 2.93
N ASN A 31 -0.48 -7.34 4.17
CA ASN A 31 -0.42 -6.38 5.27
C ASN A 31 1.04 -6.11 5.63
N MET A 32 1.39 -4.84 5.86
CA MET A 32 2.73 -4.44 6.27
C MET A 32 2.65 -3.67 7.59
N GLU A 33 3.47 -4.10 8.55
CA GLU A 33 3.63 -3.42 9.82
C GLU A 33 5.08 -2.94 9.95
N TYR A 34 5.19 -1.66 10.26
CA TYR A 34 6.46 -0.98 10.42
C TYR A 34 6.35 0.09 11.51
N PRO A 35 7.44 0.34 12.24
CA PRO A 35 7.49 1.39 13.24
C PRO A 35 7.64 2.75 12.56
N SER A 36 7.41 3.83 13.31
CA SER A 36 7.62 5.21 12.84
C SER A 36 9.12 5.59 12.81
N ASN A 37 9.97 4.68 12.30
CA ASN A 37 11.42 4.81 12.26
C ASN A 37 11.94 4.44 10.86
N ILE A 38 12.93 5.19 10.36
CA ILE A 38 13.44 5.00 8.99
C ILE A 38 14.39 3.78 8.90
N LYS A 39 15.11 3.44 9.98
CA LYS A 39 16.07 2.33 10.02
C LYS A 39 16.12 1.65 11.39
N GLY A 40 16.55 0.39 11.40
CA GLY A 40 17.02 -0.34 12.59
C GLY A 40 15.96 -1.08 13.40
N GLU A 41 14.72 -0.60 13.43
CA GLU A 41 13.64 -1.31 14.13
C GLU A 41 13.03 -2.44 13.30
N HIS A 42 12.35 -3.37 13.98
CA HIS A 42 11.75 -4.55 13.36
C HIS A 42 10.58 -4.18 12.44
N ASN A 43 10.56 -4.74 11.24
CA ASN A 43 9.42 -4.66 10.33
C ASN A 43 9.04 -6.06 9.84
N TYR A 44 7.77 -6.22 9.48
CA TYR A 44 7.33 -7.44 8.82
C TYR A 44 6.30 -7.16 7.75
N ILE A 45 6.28 -8.07 6.79
CA ILE A 45 5.28 -8.13 5.74
C ILE A 45 4.61 -9.49 5.82
N GLN A 46 3.28 -9.48 5.86
CA GLN A 46 2.46 -10.66 5.83
C GLN A 46 1.80 -10.73 4.46
N VAL A 47 2.19 -11.73 3.68
CA VAL A 47 1.56 -12.05 2.40
C VAL A 47 0.71 -13.29 2.62
N MET A 48 -0.60 -13.15 2.48
CA MET A 48 -1.54 -14.26 2.44
C MET A 48 -1.85 -14.59 1.00
N VAL A 49 -1.98 -15.88 0.73
CA VAL A 49 -2.22 -16.41 -0.60
C VAL A 49 -3.34 -17.44 -0.50
N SER A 50 -4.32 -17.35 -1.39
CA SER A 50 -5.48 -18.23 -1.40
C SER A 50 -5.97 -18.47 -2.82
N GLU A 51 -6.68 -19.57 -3.03
CA GLU A 51 -7.42 -19.83 -4.27
C GLU A 51 -8.72 -19.01 -4.34
N ASN A 52 -9.23 -18.59 -3.18
CA ASN A 52 -10.44 -17.78 -3.06
C ASN A 52 -10.08 -16.34 -2.71
N GLU A 53 -11.00 -15.42 -3.02
CA GLU A 53 -10.88 -14.02 -2.63
C GLU A 53 -10.70 -13.86 -1.11
N MET A 54 -9.78 -12.97 -0.72
CA MET A 54 -9.51 -12.62 0.67
C MET A 54 -9.80 -11.13 0.88
N ARG A 55 -10.50 -10.81 1.97
CA ARG A 55 -10.90 -9.43 2.31
C ARG A 55 -10.33 -8.92 3.63
N SER A 56 -9.55 -9.75 4.30
CA SER A 56 -8.94 -9.41 5.58
C SER A 56 -7.60 -10.09 5.70
N HIS A 57 -6.82 -9.62 6.66
CA HIS A 57 -5.70 -10.37 7.15
C HIS A 57 -6.11 -11.29 8.30
N ASP A 58 -5.39 -12.41 8.41
CA ASP A 58 -5.47 -13.30 9.55
C ASP A 58 -4.14 -13.26 10.32
N ARG A 59 -4.15 -13.51 11.63
CA ARG A 59 -2.93 -13.49 12.45
C ARG A 59 -2.02 -14.74 12.38
N PRO A 60 -2.52 -15.98 12.21
CA PRO A 60 -1.67 -17.15 12.26
C PRO A 60 -0.70 -17.21 11.07
N ILE A 61 0.50 -17.77 11.31
CA ILE A 61 1.57 -17.85 10.32
C ILE A 61 1.80 -19.30 9.90
N ASP A 62 1.56 -19.63 8.63
CA ASP A 62 1.91 -20.94 8.06
C ASP A 62 3.41 -21.09 7.80
N LEU A 63 4.04 -19.99 7.35
CA LEU A 63 5.46 -19.95 6.97
C LEU A 63 6.07 -18.62 7.39
N LEU A 64 7.10 -18.67 8.24
CA LEU A 64 7.91 -17.52 8.64
C LEU A 64 9.29 -17.59 7.96
N LEU A 65 9.64 -16.57 7.19
CA LEU A 65 11.03 -16.33 6.76
C LEU A 65 11.62 -15.24 7.65
N ALA A 66 12.59 -15.62 8.47
CA ALA A 66 13.28 -14.72 9.38
C ALA A 66 14.65 -14.33 8.83
N LEU A 67 14.83 -13.03 8.54
CA LEU A 67 16.09 -12.49 8.04
C LEU A 67 17.02 -11.99 9.16
N ASP A 68 16.53 -11.94 10.39
CA ASP A 68 17.28 -11.59 11.61
C ASP A 68 16.77 -12.37 12.83
N ALA A 69 17.53 -12.31 13.94
CA ALA A 69 17.17 -13.00 15.17
C ALA A 69 15.90 -12.43 15.82
N LYS A 70 15.68 -11.12 15.71
CA LYS A 70 14.52 -10.42 16.30
C LYS A 70 13.21 -10.94 15.70
N THR A 71 13.18 -11.22 14.40
CA THR A 71 12.02 -11.83 13.72
C THR A 71 11.66 -13.18 14.30
N VAL A 72 12.65 -14.05 14.53
CA VAL A 72 12.40 -15.37 15.13
C VAL A 72 11.80 -15.20 16.52
N LEU A 73 12.39 -14.33 17.34
CA LEU A 73 11.97 -14.18 18.74
C LEU A 73 10.58 -13.58 18.90
N LEU A 74 10.22 -12.63 18.04
CA LEU A 74 8.90 -12.00 18.09
C LEU A 74 7.79 -12.91 17.56
N HIS A 75 8.07 -13.71 16.53
CA HIS A 75 7.01 -14.35 15.75
C HIS A 75 7.03 -15.90 15.75
N LYS A 76 8.03 -16.56 16.34
CA LYS A 76 8.08 -18.04 16.38
C LYS A 76 6.83 -18.67 17.02
N ASP A 77 6.22 -17.97 17.98
CA ASP A 77 5.07 -18.46 18.73
C ASP A 77 3.74 -18.19 17.99
N GLU A 78 3.77 -17.38 16.93
CA GLU A 78 2.63 -17.13 16.02
C GLU A 78 2.55 -18.17 14.88
N ILE A 79 3.58 -19.02 14.73
CA ILE A 79 3.59 -20.09 13.73
C ILE A 79 2.61 -21.20 14.14
N LEU A 80 1.71 -21.55 13.22
CA LEU A 80 0.73 -22.62 13.43
C LEU A 80 1.41 -24.00 13.61
N PRO A 81 0.74 -24.94 14.30
CA PRO A 81 1.15 -26.34 14.23
C PRO A 81 1.20 -26.83 12.78
N ASN A 82 2.26 -27.58 12.44
CA ASN A 82 2.66 -28.00 11.09
C ASN A 82 3.09 -26.86 10.15
N GLY A 83 3.21 -25.63 10.66
CA GLY A 83 3.83 -24.51 9.96
C GLY A 83 5.35 -24.67 9.84
N ALA A 84 6.01 -23.71 9.21
CA ALA A 84 7.45 -23.75 8.98
C ALA A 84 8.16 -22.43 9.34
N LEU A 85 9.39 -22.55 9.83
CA LEU A 85 10.31 -21.46 10.07
C LEU A 85 11.55 -21.65 9.19
N ILE A 86 11.82 -20.70 8.30
CA ILE A 86 13.05 -20.60 7.53
C ILE A 86 13.93 -19.51 8.16
N TYR A 87 15.17 -19.86 8.49
CA TYR A 87 16.15 -18.92 9.03
C TYR A 87 17.59 -19.41 8.76
N ASP A 88 18.57 -18.53 8.99
CA ASP A 88 20.00 -18.85 8.86
C ASP A 88 20.70 -18.78 10.22
N ARG A 89 20.82 -19.90 10.95
CA ARG A 89 21.37 -19.92 12.32
C ARG A 89 22.75 -19.24 12.43
N GLN A 90 23.60 -19.37 11.41
CA GLN A 90 24.97 -18.84 11.42
C GLN A 90 25.09 -17.44 10.83
N GLY A 91 24.13 -17.05 9.99
CA GLY A 91 24.07 -15.75 9.32
C GLY A 91 23.03 -14.78 9.88
N LEU A 92 22.29 -15.15 10.94
CA LEU A 92 21.43 -14.23 11.68
C LEU A 92 22.29 -13.07 12.20
N GLU A 93 22.18 -11.90 11.59
CA GLU A 93 22.70 -10.69 12.23
C GLU A 93 21.97 -10.51 13.57
N ILE A 94 22.75 -10.26 14.60
CA ILE A 94 22.24 -9.61 15.80
C ILE A 94 21.83 -8.22 15.31
N SER A 95 20.52 -8.00 15.17
CA SER A 95 19.97 -6.66 14.99
C SER A 95 20.70 -5.70 15.93
N PRO A 96 20.90 -4.41 15.60
CA PRO A 96 21.62 -3.45 16.45
C PRO A 96 20.98 -3.15 17.83
N VAL A 97 20.15 -4.05 18.37
CA VAL A 97 19.43 -3.96 19.64
C VAL A 97 19.54 -5.32 20.36
N ASP A 98 20.26 -5.33 21.48
CA ASP A 98 20.25 -6.20 22.68
C ASP A 98 19.98 -7.71 22.63
N VAL A 99 19.82 -8.36 21.47
CA VAL A 99 19.41 -9.78 21.42
C VAL A 99 20.37 -10.65 20.63
N GLY A 100 21.05 -11.56 21.34
CA GLY A 100 22.06 -12.45 20.77
C GLY A 100 21.46 -13.70 20.12
N ILE A 101 22.23 -14.34 19.24
CA ILE A 101 21.90 -15.69 18.70
C ILE A 101 21.68 -16.71 19.84
N GLY A 102 22.36 -16.53 20.98
CA GLY A 102 22.20 -17.37 22.17
C GLY A 102 20.80 -17.32 22.79
N ASP A 103 20.02 -16.29 22.49
CA ASP A 103 18.64 -16.12 22.97
C ASP A 103 17.62 -16.83 22.07
N VAL A 104 18.02 -17.22 20.85
CA VAL A 104 17.15 -17.92 19.90
C VAL A 104 17.08 -19.41 20.25
N ASN A 105 16.16 -19.74 21.16
CA ASN A 105 15.78 -21.13 21.45
C ASN A 105 14.46 -21.49 20.77
N ILE A 106 14.49 -22.49 19.89
CA ILE A 106 13.32 -23.00 19.15
C ILE A 106 12.99 -24.38 19.72
N GLU A 107 12.16 -24.42 20.77
CA GLU A 107 11.71 -25.68 21.42
C GLU A 107 10.44 -26.28 20.80
N ARG A 108 9.92 -25.64 19.72
CA ARG A 108 8.71 -26.06 19.01
C ARG A 108 8.98 -27.32 18.19
N LYS A 109 8.39 -28.45 18.59
CA LYS A 109 8.49 -29.75 17.88
C LYS A 109 7.36 -29.96 16.86
N ASP A 110 6.35 -29.12 16.93
CA ASP A 110 5.15 -29.15 16.10
C ASP A 110 5.31 -28.31 14.81
N ILE A 111 6.44 -27.64 14.59
CA ILE A 111 6.74 -26.89 13.38
C ILE A 111 7.95 -27.48 12.65
N LEU A 112 8.03 -27.26 11.33
CA LEU A 112 9.20 -27.58 10.54
C LEU A 112 10.23 -26.45 10.63
N VAL A 113 11.38 -26.74 11.22
CA VAL A 113 12.51 -25.81 11.29
C VAL A 113 13.46 -26.06 10.12
N VAL A 114 13.59 -25.07 9.24
CA VAL A 114 14.45 -25.08 8.05
C VAL A 114 15.63 -24.13 8.31
N ASP A 115 16.72 -24.70 8.83
CA ASP A 115 18.00 -24.00 9.02
C ASP A 115 18.83 -24.12 7.73
N ILE A 116 19.06 -22.99 7.06
CA ILE A 116 19.77 -22.92 5.78
C ILE A 116 20.74 -21.74 5.75
N PRO A 117 21.96 -21.91 5.22
CA PRO A 117 23.02 -20.91 5.33
C PRO A 117 22.87 -19.82 4.26
N LEU A 118 21.80 -19.02 4.34
CA LEU A 118 21.45 -17.96 3.37
C LEU A 118 22.60 -17.00 3.11
N LEU A 119 23.30 -16.55 4.15
CA LEU A 119 24.42 -15.61 4.05
C LEU A 119 25.63 -16.24 3.38
N LYS A 120 25.91 -17.51 3.69
CA LYS A 120 26.99 -18.25 3.06
C LYS A 120 26.72 -18.44 1.58
N ILE A 121 25.49 -18.83 1.21
CA ILE A 121 25.08 -18.97 -0.20
C ILE A 121 25.32 -17.65 -0.96
N ALA A 122 24.92 -16.52 -0.37
CA ALA A 122 25.14 -15.21 -0.98
C ALA A 122 26.64 -14.88 -1.13
N LYS A 123 27.47 -15.16 -0.12
CA LYS A 123 28.92 -14.91 -0.16
C LYS A 123 29.66 -15.81 -1.14
N ASP A 124 29.34 -17.10 -1.21
CA ASP A 124 29.99 -18.09 -2.08
C ASP A 124 29.78 -17.76 -3.57
N ILE A 125 28.66 -17.13 -3.92
CA ILE A 125 28.34 -16.68 -5.30
C ILE A 125 29.01 -15.33 -5.63
N GLY A 126 29.68 -14.69 -4.67
CA GLY A 126 30.27 -13.35 -4.82
C GLY A 126 29.23 -12.23 -4.70
N GLY A 127 28.16 -12.48 -3.93
CA GLY A 127 27.08 -11.56 -3.60
C GLY A 127 27.34 -10.73 -2.34
N SER A 128 26.28 -10.08 -1.84
CA SER A 128 26.30 -9.25 -0.63
C SER A 128 25.11 -9.58 0.27
N GLU A 129 25.08 -9.07 1.50
CA GLU A 129 23.95 -9.21 2.44
C GLU A 129 22.61 -8.75 1.84
N ARG A 130 22.62 -7.80 0.91
CA ARG A 130 21.41 -7.36 0.19
C ARG A 130 20.75 -8.46 -0.63
N MET A 131 21.46 -9.54 -0.94
CA MET A 131 20.96 -10.69 -1.69
C MET A 131 20.25 -11.72 -0.81
N LEU A 132 20.32 -11.59 0.53
CA LEU A 132 19.58 -12.46 1.47
C LEU A 132 18.09 -12.52 1.15
N ASN A 133 17.54 -11.41 0.68
CA ASN A 133 16.18 -11.28 0.18
C ASN A 133 15.86 -12.26 -0.95
N ALA A 134 16.67 -12.28 -2.01
CA ALA A 134 16.47 -13.17 -3.15
C ALA A 134 16.74 -14.63 -2.76
N THR A 135 17.79 -14.87 -1.96
CA THR A 135 18.12 -16.19 -1.41
C THR A 135 16.96 -16.76 -0.57
N GLY A 136 16.40 -15.95 0.33
CA GLY A 136 15.27 -16.31 1.17
C GLY A 136 14.00 -16.58 0.36
N LEU A 137 13.71 -15.79 -0.68
CA LEU A 137 12.61 -16.11 -1.61
C LEU A 137 12.82 -17.44 -2.31
N GLY A 138 14.05 -17.73 -2.75
CA GLY A 138 14.40 -19.02 -3.31
C GLY A 138 14.07 -20.17 -2.35
N ALA A 139 14.45 -20.03 -1.09
CA ALA A 139 14.13 -21.00 -0.05
C ALA A 139 12.62 -21.19 0.17
N VAL A 140 11.86 -20.08 0.29
CA VAL A 140 10.39 -20.10 0.40
C VAL A 140 9.77 -20.84 -0.79
N GLN A 141 10.20 -20.49 -2.00
CA GLN A 141 9.72 -21.10 -3.25
C GLN A 141 10.01 -22.61 -3.29
N GLY A 142 11.21 -23.02 -2.86
CA GLY A 142 11.62 -24.42 -2.82
C GLY A 142 10.78 -25.22 -1.83
N LEU A 143 10.47 -24.64 -0.67
CA LEU A 143 9.63 -25.27 0.34
C LEU A 143 8.19 -25.45 -0.14
N LEU A 144 7.65 -24.42 -0.80
CA LEU A 144 6.29 -24.40 -1.35
C LEU A 144 6.14 -25.21 -2.65
N ARG A 145 7.22 -25.85 -3.12
CA ARG A 145 7.23 -26.72 -4.30
C ARG A 145 6.79 -26.03 -5.60
N PHE A 146 6.93 -24.71 -5.66
CA PHE A 146 6.46 -23.91 -6.79
C PHE A 146 7.56 -23.70 -7.82
N ASP A 147 7.20 -23.54 -9.10
CA ASP A 147 8.18 -23.48 -10.19
C ASP A 147 9.15 -22.30 -10.00
N PHE A 148 10.46 -22.58 -10.09
CA PHE A 148 11.50 -21.57 -9.94
C PHE A 148 11.42 -20.50 -11.03
N GLU A 149 10.99 -20.85 -12.24
CA GLU A 149 10.94 -19.89 -13.35
C GLU A 149 9.95 -18.74 -13.11
N GLU A 150 8.88 -18.97 -12.35
CA GLU A 150 7.94 -17.92 -11.94
C GLU A 150 8.62 -16.88 -11.03
N LEU A 151 9.45 -17.33 -10.09
CA LEU A 151 10.26 -16.45 -9.25
C LEU A 151 11.33 -15.74 -10.09
N ALA A 152 12.01 -16.46 -10.98
CA ALA A 152 13.07 -15.91 -11.81
C ALA A 152 12.56 -14.79 -12.72
N ALA A 153 11.39 -14.94 -13.33
CA ALA A 153 10.76 -13.90 -14.15
C ALA A 153 10.49 -12.62 -13.35
N ILE A 154 9.98 -12.74 -12.12
CA ILE A 154 9.72 -11.59 -11.25
C ILE A 154 11.00 -10.91 -10.78
N LEU A 155 12.03 -11.68 -10.42
CA LEU A 155 13.32 -11.13 -10.00
C LEU A 155 14.01 -10.38 -11.14
N ARG A 156 13.97 -10.91 -12.38
CA ARG A 156 14.52 -10.20 -13.56
C ARG A 156 13.88 -8.84 -13.77
N GLU A 157 12.55 -8.77 -13.67
CA GLU A 157 11.80 -7.53 -13.85
C GLU A 157 12.03 -6.53 -12.70
N SER A 158 11.91 -6.99 -11.45
CA SER A 158 12.01 -6.12 -10.27
C SER A 158 13.42 -5.57 -10.07
N LEU A 159 14.44 -6.34 -10.42
CA LEU A 159 15.84 -5.98 -10.23
C LEU A 159 16.50 -5.42 -11.50
N ALA A 160 15.76 -5.24 -12.60
CA ALA A 160 16.29 -4.80 -13.90
C ALA A 160 17.16 -3.53 -13.79
N LYS A 161 16.78 -2.59 -12.91
CA LYS A 161 17.52 -1.33 -12.70
C LYS A 161 18.90 -1.50 -12.05
N LEU A 162 19.20 -2.66 -11.48
CA LEU A 162 20.48 -2.94 -10.82
C LEU A 162 21.60 -3.34 -11.81
N GLY A 163 21.25 -3.65 -13.06
CA GLY A 163 22.16 -4.15 -14.08
C GLY A 163 22.22 -5.68 -14.13
N GLU A 164 22.46 -6.21 -15.32
CA GLU A 164 22.37 -7.65 -15.66
C GLU A 164 23.23 -8.53 -14.75
N GLU A 165 24.48 -8.14 -14.48
CA GLU A 165 25.38 -8.89 -13.59
C GLU A 165 24.78 -9.10 -12.19
N LYS A 166 24.17 -8.05 -11.61
CA LYS A 166 23.57 -8.14 -10.28
C LYS A 166 22.28 -8.97 -10.30
N VAL A 167 21.51 -8.90 -11.38
CA VAL A 167 20.30 -9.73 -11.57
C VAL A 167 20.69 -11.20 -11.58
N GLU A 168 21.67 -11.59 -12.40
CA GLU A 168 22.11 -12.99 -12.51
C GLU A 168 22.67 -13.53 -11.19
N LYS A 169 23.43 -12.73 -10.44
CA LYS A 169 23.89 -13.13 -9.09
C LYS A 169 22.72 -13.35 -8.12
N ASN A 170 21.70 -12.49 -8.13
CA ASN A 170 20.50 -12.69 -7.29
C ASN A 170 19.74 -13.96 -7.69
N LEU A 171 19.60 -14.23 -9.00
CA LEU A 171 18.98 -15.45 -9.51
C LEU A 171 19.75 -16.70 -9.09
N ALA A 172 21.08 -16.69 -9.21
CA ALA A 172 21.92 -17.80 -8.79
C ALA A 172 21.79 -18.08 -7.27
N CYS A 173 21.75 -17.03 -6.45
CA CYS A 173 21.52 -17.17 -5.01
C CYS A 173 20.15 -17.76 -4.69
N ALA A 174 19.09 -17.22 -5.31
CA ALA A 174 17.74 -17.74 -5.18
C ALA A 174 17.64 -19.20 -5.63
N LYS A 175 18.25 -19.54 -6.77
CA LYS A 175 18.25 -20.90 -7.31
C LYS A 175 18.94 -21.89 -6.38
N ARG A 176 20.11 -21.53 -5.85
CA ARG A 176 20.86 -22.40 -4.95
C ARG A 176 20.08 -22.70 -3.67
N ALA A 177 19.42 -21.70 -3.09
CA ALA A 177 18.56 -21.89 -1.93
C ALA A 177 17.29 -22.68 -2.25
N TYR A 178 16.67 -22.42 -3.40
CA TYR A 178 15.53 -23.17 -3.91
C TYR A 178 15.83 -24.66 -4.00
N ASP A 179 16.92 -25.04 -4.70
CA ASP A 179 17.26 -26.45 -4.92
C ASP A 179 17.57 -27.15 -3.58
N LEU A 180 18.33 -26.50 -2.69
CA LEU A 180 18.67 -27.04 -1.37
C LEU A 180 17.43 -27.33 -0.51
N VAL A 181 16.50 -26.38 -0.47
CA VAL A 181 15.28 -26.52 0.33
C VAL A 181 14.32 -27.53 -0.30
N ARG A 182 14.19 -27.51 -1.63
CA ARG A 182 13.35 -28.44 -2.39
C ARG A 182 13.78 -29.88 -2.14
N GLU A 183 15.08 -30.16 -2.13
CA GLU A 183 15.63 -31.50 -1.91
C GLU A 183 15.52 -31.96 -0.45
N SER A 184 15.78 -31.06 0.52
CA SER A 184 15.98 -31.46 1.91
C SER A 184 14.73 -31.37 2.80
N PHE A 185 13.78 -30.50 2.44
CA PHE A 185 12.68 -30.09 3.33
C PHE A 185 11.30 -30.11 2.69
N ALA A 186 11.17 -29.96 1.37
CA ALA A 186 9.87 -29.80 0.73
C ALA A 186 8.86 -30.89 1.08
N ASP A 187 9.27 -32.16 1.10
CA ASP A 187 8.38 -33.30 1.40
C ASP A 187 7.88 -33.33 2.85
N LYS A 188 8.49 -32.54 3.74
CA LYS A 188 8.13 -32.41 5.16
C LYS A 188 7.15 -31.26 5.42
N PHE A 189 6.83 -30.46 4.41
CA PHE A 189 5.89 -29.35 4.50
C PHE A 189 4.66 -29.64 3.64
N ALA A 190 3.47 -29.49 4.23
CA ALA A 190 2.21 -29.88 3.59
C ALA A 190 1.70 -28.85 2.58
N ILE A 191 1.97 -27.57 2.81
CA ILE A 191 1.47 -26.48 1.97
C ILE A 191 2.32 -26.37 0.70
N THR A 192 1.64 -26.32 -0.44
CA THR A 192 2.25 -26.17 -1.76
C THR A 192 1.53 -25.09 -2.54
N LEU A 193 2.22 -24.41 -3.46
CA LEU A 193 1.58 -23.53 -4.43
C LEU A 193 1.53 -24.19 -5.81
N ALA A 194 0.43 -23.95 -6.51
CA ALA A 194 0.23 -24.40 -7.88
C ALA A 194 -0.40 -23.28 -8.71
N ARG A 195 -0.07 -23.26 -10.00
CA ARG A 195 -0.71 -22.37 -10.96
C ARG A 195 -2.18 -22.73 -11.10
N ARG A 196 -3.03 -21.71 -11.18
CA ARG A 196 -4.46 -21.81 -11.45
C ARG A 196 -4.78 -21.11 -12.76
N ASP A 197 -5.68 -21.71 -13.53
CA ASP A 197 -6.27 -21.05 -14.69
C ASP A 197 -7.32 -20.06 -14.18
N ALA A 198 -6.94 -18.79 -14.14
CA ALA A 198 -7.76 -17.71 -13.59
C ALA A 198 -7.59 -16.42 -14.41
N PRO A 199 -8.59 -15.54 -14.41
CA PRO A 199 -8.48 -14.22 -15.03
C PRO A 199 -7.29 -13.41 -14.48
N ARG A 200 -6.79 -12.47 -15.29
CA ARG A 200 -5.76 -11.55 -14.84
C ARG A 200 -6.34 -10.60 -13.80
N ARG A 201 -5.63 -10.47 -12.68
CA ARG A 201 -5.96 -9.55 -11.59
C ARG A 201 -4.92 -8.45 -11.48
N MET A 202 -5.35 -7.31 -10.94
CA MET A 202 -4.45 -6.26 -10.49
C MET A 202 -4.04 -6.55 -9.05
N LEU A 203 -2.86 -6.10 -8.64
CA LEU A 203 -2.40 -6.09 -7.26
C LEU A 203 -2.00 -4.65 -6.94
N LEU A 204 -2.77 -4.01 -6.08
CA LEU A 204 -2.67 -2.57 -5.81
C LEU A 204 -3.12 -2.24 -4.39
N THR A 205 -2.76 -1.06 -3.90
CA THR A 205 -3.25 -0.56 -2.60
C THR A 205 -4.55 0.23 -2.72
N GLY A 206 -5.26 0.44 -1.60
CA GLY A 206 -6.44 1.31 -1.58
C GLY A 206 -6.15 2.73 -2.04
N ASN A 207 -4.98 3.29 -1.70
CA ASN A 207 -4.58 4.61 -2.20
C ASN A 207 -4.31 4.63 -3.71
N GLU A 208 -3.75 3.56 -4.28
CA GLU A 208 -3.58 3.45 -5.74
C GLU A 208 -4.94 3.38 -6.43
N ALA A 209 -5.88 2.59 -5.90
CA ALA A 209 -7.26 2.54 -6.42
C ALA A 209 -7.98 3.88 -6.32
N LEU A 210 -7.88 4.56 -5.17
CA LEU A 210 -8.46 5.88 -4.95
C LEU A 210 -7.89 6.87 -5.98
N ALA A 211 -6.57 6.89 -6.16
CA ALA A 211 -5.92 7.75 -7.14
C ALA A 211 -6.37 7.44 -8.58
N MET A 212 -6.52 6.15 -8.93
CA MET A 212 -7.09 5.74 -10.22
C MET A 212 -8.54 6.23 -10.39
N GLY A 213 -9.35 6.18 -9.34
CA GLY A 213 -10.71 6.71 -9.32
C GLY A 213 -10.74 8.22 -9.56
N ALA A 214 -9.85 8.97 -8.91
CA ALA A 214 -9.69 10.40 -9.10
C ALA A 214 -9.27 10.76 -10.54
N LEU A 215 -8.31 10.01 -11.11
CA LEU A 215 -7.90 10.18 -12.51
C LEU A 215 -9.05 9.90 -13.47
N LYS A 216 -9.81 8.81 -13.24
CA LYS A 216 -11.00 8.48 -14.04
C LYS A 216 -12.08 9.57 -13.92
N ALA A 217 -12.17 10.23 -12.77
CA ALA A 217 -13.07 11.35 -12.54
C ALA A 217 -12.59 12.66 -13.19
N GLY A 218 -11.42 12.68 -13.83
CA GLY A 218 -10.91 13.85 -14.52
C GLY A 218 -10.33 14.93 -13.60
N VAL A 219 -9.82 14.56 -12.42
CA VAL A 219 -9.04 15.48 -11.58
C VAL A 219 -7.86 16.06 -12.36
N LYS A 220 -7.62 17.37 -12.22
CA LYS A 220 -6.51 18.08 -12.90
C LYS A 220 -5.54 18.75 -11.94
N PHE A 221 -5.88 18.79 -10.65
CA PHE A 221 -5.03 19.41 -9.64
C PHE A 221 -5.09 18.59 -8.35
N TYR A 222 -3.95 18.07 -7.91
CA TYR A 222 -3.81 17.36 -6.66
C TYR A 222 -2.74 18.01 -5.80
N THR A 223 -3.04 18.30 -4.53
CA THR A 223 -2.10 18.88 -3.57
C THR A 223 -2.02 18.06 -2.30
N SER A 224 -0.84 18.03 -1.66
CA SER A 224 -0.68 17.36 -0.38
C SER A 224 0.61 17.80 0.30
N TYR A 225 0.55 17.92 1.62
CA TYR A 225 1.72 17.84 2.47
C TYR A 225 1.93 16.38 2.89
N PRO A 226 3.15 15.81 2.77
CA PRO A 226 3.37 14.39 3.06
C PRO A 226 3.01 14.01 4.50
N MET A 227 1.98 13.16 4.65
CA MET A 227 1.62 12.55 5.91
C MET A 227 1.09 11.13 5.69
N THR A 228 1.61 10.16 6.46
CA THR A 228 1.11 8.78 6.46
C THR A 228 -0.36 8.76 6.92
N PRO A 229 -1.26 8.02 6.26
CA PRO A 229 -1.04 7.09 5.15
C PRO A 229 -1.29 7.68 3.75
N SER A 230 -1.64 8.96 3.59
CA SER A 230 -2.09 9.52 2.31
C SER A 230 -0.96 9.92 1.34
N SER A 231 0.29 10.01 1.79
CA SER A 231 1.45 10.38 0.96
C SER A 231 1.62 9.57 -0.34
N SER A 232 1.19 8.30 -0.36
CA SER A 232 1.32 7.46 -1.56
C SER A 232 0.42 7.93 -2.71
N ILE A 233 -0.68 8.62 -2.42
CA ILE A 233 -1.55 9.25 -3.43
C ILE A 233 -0.74 10.31 -4.18
N LEU A 234 -0.02 11.20 -3.50
CA LEU A 234 0.84 12.21 -4.14
C LEU A 234 1.87 11.56 -5.07
N THR A 235 2.52 10.49 -4.61
CA THR A 235 3.52 9.77 -5.39
C THR A 235 2.91 9.14 -6.64
N PHE A 236 1.71 8.57 -6.53
CA PHE A 236 0.98 8.01 -7.67
C PHE A 236 0.56 9.10 -8.67
N MET A 237 -0.02 10.19 -8.18
CA MET A 237 -0.46 11.32 -9.01
C MET A 237 0.71 11.97 -9.74
N ALA A 238 1.84 12.19 -9.06
CA ALA A 238 3.05 12.74 -9.65
C ALA A 238 3.63 11.84 -10.75
N ARG A 239 3.59 10.51 -10.57
CA ARG A 239 4.05 9.54 -11.57
C ARG A 239 3.24 9.62 -12.87
N HIS A 240 1.94 9.86 -12.76
CA HIS A 240 1.01 9.89 -13.90
C HIS A 240 0.65 11.32 -14.36
N ALA A 241 1.26 12.35 -13.76
CA ALA A 241 0.93 13.76 -14.00
C ALA A 241 0.95 14.15 -15.48
N ARG A 242 2.02 13.75 -16.20
CA ARG A 242 2.20 14.06 -17.63
C ARG A 242 1.20 13.32 -18.52
N GLU A 243 0.91 12.06 -18.21
CA GLU A 243 0.02 11.20 -19.00
C GLU A 243 -1.43 11.72 -18.97
N TYR A 244 -1.89 12.17 -17.80
CA TYR A 244 -3.26 12.64 -17.61
C TYR A 244 -3.41 14.17 -17.64
N GLY A 245 -2.31 14.90 -17.86
CA GLY A 245 -2.31 16.36 -17.89
C GLY A 245 -2.80 16.99 -16.58
N LEU A 246 -2.38 16.46 -15.43
CA LEU A 246 -2.67 17.02 -14.11
C LEU A 246 -1.42 17.64 -13.48
N ILE A 247 -1.65 18.53 -12.53
CA ILE A 247 -0.61 19.02 -11.62
C ILE A 247 -0.72 18.25 -10.30
N ALA A 248 0.39 17.67 -9.86
CA ALA A 248 0.53 17.08 -8.53
C ALA A 248 1.58 17.89 -7.76
N GLN A 249 1.14 18.66 -6.77
CA GLN A 249 1.98 19.62 -6.06
C GLN A 249 2.19 19.19 -4.61
N LEU A 250 3.46 19.10 -4.22
CA LEU A 250 3.87 19.03 -2.82
C LEU A 250 3.81 20.44 -2.24
N THR A 251 3.11 20.63 -1.12
CA THR A 251 3.00 21.92 -0.45
C THR A 251 3.89 21.97 0.80
N GLU A 252 4.05 23.18 1.34
CA GLU A 252 4.83 23.48 2.53
C GLU A 252 4.15 23.03 3.83
N ASP A 253 2.82 23.01 3.85
CA ASP A 253 1.97 22.52 4.94
C ASP A 253 0.55 22.16 4.42
N GLU A 254 -0.30 21.66 5.32
CA GLU A 254 -1.69 21.31 5.00
C GLU A 254 -2.62 22.50 4.75
N ILE A 255 -2.31 23.69 5.29
CA ILE A 255 -3.10 24.91 5.05
C ILE A 255 -2.94 25.32 3.59
N SER A 256 -1.69 25.37 3.10
CA SER A 256 -1.37 25.60 1.69
C SER A 256 -1.90 24.48 0.80
N ALA A 257 -1.87 23.21 1.25
CA ALA A 257 -2.44 22.10 0.48
C ALA A 257 -3.92 22.34 0.13
N ILE A 258 -4.77 22.56 1.14
CA ILE A 258 -6.20 22.80 0.89
C ILE A 258 -6.44 24.16 0.24
N GLY A 259 -5.69 25.21 0.61
CA GLY A 259 -5.83 26.54 0.00
C GLY A 259 -5.60 26.53 -1.51
N MET A 260 -4.55 25.84 -1.97
CA MET A 260 -4.29 25.65 -3.40
C MET A 260 -5.39 24.82 -4.08
N ALA A 261 -5.89 23.76 -3.43
CA ALA A 261 -6.95 22.93 -3.98
C ALA A 261 -8.28 23.70 -4.11
N VAL A 262 -8.65 24.51 -3.11
CA VAL A 262 -9.80 25.42 -3.14
C VAL A 262 -9.65 26.43 -4.28
N GLY A 263 -8.48 27.04 -4.43
CA GLY A 263 -8.21 27.99 -5.52
C GLY A 263 -8.32 27.35 -6.91
N ALA A 264 -7.80 26.13 -7.07
CA ALA A 264 -7.93 25.38 -8.31
C ALA A 264 -9.39 25.00 -8.62
N ALA A 265 -10.13 24.53 -7.61
CA ALA A 265 -11.55 24.22 -7.73
C ALA A 265 -12.38 25.45 -8.12
N PHE A 266 -12.12 26.59 -7.49
CA PHE A 266 -12.73 27.88 -7.83
C PHE A 266 -12.46 28.29 -9.29
N ALA A 267 -11.25 28.02 -9.80
CA ALA A 267 -10.91 28.26 -11.20
C ALA A 267 -11.61 27.30 -12.20
N GLY A 268 -12.35 26.30 -11.71
CA GLY A 268 -13.24 25.45 -12.50
C GLY A 268 -12.69 24.04 -12.81
N VAL A 269 -11.49 23.70 -12.35
CA VAL A 269 -10.94 22.34 -12.49
C VAL A 269 -11.39 21.45 -11.33
N ARG A 270 -11.54 20.14 -11.58
CA ARG A 270 -11.70 19.17 -10.48
C ARG A 270 -10.38 19.10 -9.70
N ALA A 271 -10.42 19.46 -8.43
CA ALA A 271 -9.27 19.48 -7.54
C ALA A 271 -9.47 18.53 -6.35
N MET A 272 -8.36 18.02 -5.82
CA MET A 272 -8.34 17.15 -4.66
C MET A 272 -7.12 17.43 -3.78
N CYS A 273 -7.26 17.29 -2.47
CA CYS A 273 -6.12 17.22 -1.57
C CYS A 273 -6.16 15.98 -0.67
N GLY A 274 -5.01 15.57 -0.15
CA GLY A 274 -4.89 14.40 0.73
C GLY A 274 -4.13 14.70 2.01
N THR A 275 -4.64 14.16 3.12
CA THR A 275 -4.11 14.36 4.48
C THR A 275 -4.46 13.17 5.41
N SER A 276 -4.36 13.37 6.72
CA SER A 276 -4.72 12.48 7.83
C SER A 276 -5.18 13.36 9.01
N GLY A 277 -5.68 12.79 10.11
CA GLY A 277 -6.38 13.53 11.17
C GLY A 277 -5.70 14.82 11.64
N GLY A 278 -4.40 14.78 11.95
CA GLY A 278 -3.64 15.97 12.40
C GLY A 278 -3.57 17.09 11.36
N GLY A 279 -3.43 16.75 10.09
CA GLY A 279 -3.41 17.71 8.99
C GLY A 279 -4.81 18.17 8.61
N PHE A 280 -5.82 17.31 8.74
CA PHE A 280 -7.22 17.69 8.56
C PHE A 280 -7.66 18.74 9.59
N CYS A 281 -7.14 18.70 10.83
CA CYS A 281 -7.30 19.79 11.81
C CYS A 281 -6.86 21.15 11.25
N LEU A 282 -5.71 21.20 10.57
CA LEU A 282 -5.20 22.44 9.96
C LEU A 282 -6.02 22.90 8.76
N MET A 283 -6.66 21.96 8.05
CA MET A 283 -7.50 22.26 6.88
C MET A 283 -8.87 22.86 7.23
N CYS A 284 -9.32 22.78 8.48
CA CYS A 284 -10.69 23.11 8.89
C CYS A 284 -11.17 24.50 8.42
N GLU A 285 -10.32 25.53 8.50
CA GLU A 285 -10.69 26.89 8.09
C GLU A 285 -11.02 26.98 6.58
N HIS A 286 -10.18 26.37 5.74
CA HIS A 286 -10.40 26.33 4.29
C HIS A 286 -11.53 25.36 3.89
N LEU A 287 -11.78 24.31 4.68
CA LEU A 287 -12.96 23.47 4.52
C LEU A 287 -14.24 24.31 4.67
N GLY A 288 -14.27 25.17 5.69
CA GLY A 288 -15.36 26.14 5.87
C GLY A 288 -15.48 27.12 4.73
N LEU A 289 -14.34 27.65 4.23
CA LEU A 289 -14.31 28.51 3.05
C LEU A 289 -14.90 27.81 1.81
N ALA A 290 -14.52 26.56 1.55
CA ALA A 290 -15.06 25.77 0.45
C ALA A 290 -16.57 25.56 0.60
N GLY A 291 -17.04 25.30 1.82
CA GLY A 291 -18.46 25.17 2.14
C GLY A 291 -19.27 26.44 1.87
N ILE A 292 -18.85 27.59 2.44
CA ILE A 292 -19.60 28.86 2.32
C ILE A 292 -19.50 29.48 0.91
N ALA A 293 -18.45 29.15 0.17
CA ALA A 293 -18.27 29.59 -1.21
C ALA A 293 -18.85 28.61 -2.24
N GLU A 294 -19.45 27.50 -1.81
CA GLU A 294 -20.04 26.46 -2.67
C GLU A 294 -19.02 25.93 -3.70
N ILE A 295 -17.79 25.67 -3.23
CA ILE A 295 -16.69 25.22 -4.07
C ILE A 295 -16.63 23.68 -4.07
N PRO A 296 -16.76 23.02 -5.22
CA PRO A 296 -16.69 21.56 -5.32
C PRO A 296 -15.25 21.08 -5.08
N LEU A 297 -15.02 20.36 -3.98
CA LEU A 297 -13.70 19.92 -3.58
C LEU A 297 -13.75 18.50 -3.01
N VAL A 298 -12.83 17.63 -3.44
CA VAL A 298 -12.64 16.30 -2.82
C VAL A 298 -11.45 16.34 -1.87
N ILE A 299 -11.62 15.84 -0.65
CA ILE A 299 -10.57 15.79 0.38
C ILE A 299 -10.42 14.35 0.84
N VAL A 300 -9.21 13.81 0.78
CA VAL A 300 -8.91 12.48 1.35
C VAL A 300 -8.41 12.66 2.77
N GLU A 301 -9.14 12.10 3.73
CA GLU A 301 -8.72 11.97 5.12
C GLU A 301 -8.37 10.50 5.36
N GLY A 302 -7.07 10.21 5.49
CA GLY A 302 -6.56 8.87 5.78
C GLY A 302 -6.42 8.67 7.28
N GLN A 303 -7.41 8.04 7.90
CA GLN A 303 -7.45 7.84 9.34
C GLN A 303 -6.25 7.02 9.84
N ARG A 304 -5.71 7.46 10.97
CA ARG A 304 -4.69 6.77 11.76
C ARG A 304 -4.88 7.15 13.23
N PRO A 305 -4.33 6.39 14.19
CA PRO A 305 -4.59 6.69 15.59
C PRO A 305 -4.11 8.06 16.00
N GLY A 306 -4.99 8.81 16.68
CA GLY A 306 -4.72 10.05 17.39
C GLY A 306 -4.70 9.83 18.91
N PRO A 307 -4.89 10.90 19.72
CA PRO A 307 -4.86 12.32 19.34
C PRO A 307 -3.45 12.82 19.02
N ALA A 308 -3.34 14.03 18.47
CA ALA A 308 -2.10 14.66 18.05
C ALA A 308 -1.31 13.78 17.05
N THR A 309 -0.04 13.47 17.32
CA THR A 309 0.74 12.57 16.45
C THR A 309 0.23 11.13 16.50
N GLY A 310 -0.27 10.70 17.67
CA GLY A 310 -0.75 9.35 17.95
C GLY A 310 0.20 8.24 17.48
N LEU A 311 -0.29 7.31 16.65
CA LEU A 311 0.47 6.18 16.12
C LEU A 311 0.48 6.20 14.58
N PRO A 312 1.38 6.98 13.94
CA PRO A 312 1.31 7.28 12.50
C PRO A 312 1.26 6.08 11.55
N THR A 313 1.78 4.93 11.97
CA THR A 313 1.95 3.73 11.15
C THR A 313 0.94 2.62 11.48
N ARG A 314 -0.02 2.91 12.37
CA ARG A 314 -1.11 1.99 12.76
C ARG A 314 -2.43 2.45 12.17
N THR A 315 -3.42 1.57 12.18
CA THR A 315 -4.77 1.87 11.70
C THR A 315 -5.73 2.13 12.85
N GLU A 316 -6.66 3.07 12.67
CA GLU A 316 -7.82 3.34 13.51
C GLU A 316 -8.87 4.07 12.66
N GLN A 317 -10.14 4.01 13.05
CA GLN A 317 -11.27 4.66 12.38
C GLN A 317 -12.02 5.60 13.34
N ALA A 318 -11.29 6.51 13.99
CA ALA A 318 -11.81 7.35 15.07
C ALA A 318 -12.23 8.77 14.63
N ASP A 319 -12.00 9.14 13.36
CA ASP A 319 -12.15 10.54 12.91
C ASP A 319 -13.54 10.84 12.34
N LEU A 320 -14.44 9.85 12.22
CA LEU A 320 -15.77 10.04 11.64
C LEU A 320 -16.57 11.19 12.28
N ARG A 321 -16.63 11.24 13.62
CA ARG A 321 -17.35 12.32 14.31
C ARG A 321 -16.68 13.67 14.09
N PHE A 322 -15.35 13.68 14.02
CA PHE A 322 -14.58 14.89 13.80
C PHE A 322 -14.85 15.46 12.40
N VAL A 323 -14.75 14.66 11.33
CA VAL A 323 -14.99 15.15 9.96
C VAL A 323 -16.44 15.61 9.73
N LEU A 324 -17.41 15.01 10.44
CA LEU A 324 -18.82 15.42 10.37
C LEU A 324 -19.07 16.80 10.98
N SER A 325 -18.32 17.18 12.03
CA SER A 325 -18.51 18.45 12.76
C SER A 325 -17.34 19.42 12.61
N ALA A 326 -16.44 19.20 11.65
CA ALA A 326 -15.28 20.03 11.45
C ALA A 326 -15.68 21.43 10.95
N HIS A 327 -15.02 22.47 11.51
CA HIS A 327 -15.26 23.91 11.32
C HIS A 327 -16.34 24.54 12.23
N GLN A 328 -16.28 25.85 12.38
CA GLN A 328 -17.26 26.65 13.15
C GLN A 328 -18.49 27.00 12.29
N GLY A 329 -19.69 26.77 12.80
CA GLY A 329 -20.94 27.00 12.05
C GLY A 329 -21.32 25.86 11.10
N ASP A 330 -22.37 26.08 10.31
CA ASP A 330 -23.05 25.03 9.55
C ASP A 330 -22.90 25.22 8.03
N PHE A 331 -22.57 24.13 7.34
CA PHE A 331 -22.61 24.01 5.88
C PHE A 331 -22.75 22.53 5.52
N PRO A 332 -23.35 22.19 4.37
CA PRO A 332 -23.39 20.81 3.92
C PRO A 332 -21.98 20.32 3.60
N ARG A 333 -21.71 19.05 3.90
CA ARG A 333 -20.54 18.30 3.44
C ARG A 333 -20.94 16.85 3.28
N ILE A 334 -20.36 16.17 2.31
CA ILE A 334 -20.62 14.76 2.06
C ILE A 334 -19.42 13.97 2.58
N VAL A 335 -19.68 12.84 3.25
CA VAL A 335 -18.63 11.93 3.70
C VAL A 335 -18.90 10.55 3.11
N ILE A 336 -17.88 9.97 2.48
CA ILE A 336 -17.92 8.60 1.95
C ILE A 336 -16.74 7.81 2.52
N ALA A 337 -16.96 6.53 2.81
CA ALA A 337 -15.94 5.67 3.41
C ALA A 337 -15.83 4.34 2.64
N PRO A 338 -14.83 4.16 1.76
CA PRO A 338 -14.62 2.89 1.07
C PRO A 338 -14.13 1.80 2.03
N GLY A 339 -14.62 0.57 1.85
CA GLY A 339 -14.16 -0.62 2.60
C GLY A 339 -13.14 -1.47 1.85
N ASP A 340 -13.04 -1.32 0.52
CA ASP A 340 -12.09 -2.04 -0.31
C ASP A 340 -11.57 -1.16 -1.49
N PRO A 341 -10.64 -1.57 -2.38
CA PRO A 341 -10.09 -0.72 -3.42
C PRO A 341 -11.03 -0.63 -4.61
N GLY A 342 -11.90 -1.62 -4.84
CA GLY A 342 -12.98 -1.50 -5.82
C GLY A 342 -13.93 -0.38 -5.41
N GLU A 343 -14.29 -0.34 -4.12
CA GLU A 343 -15.01 0.78 -3.52
C GLU A 343 -14.19 2.07 -3.52
N ALA A 344 -12.89 2.05 -3.20
CA ALA A 344 -12.06 3.25 -3.20
C ALA A 344 -11.98 3.88 -4.59
N PHE A 345 -11.85 3.07 -5.65
CA PHE A 345 -11.90 3.52 -7.03
C PHE A 345 -13.27 4.12 -7.37
N ARG A 346 -14.35 3.36 -7.16
CA ARG A 346 -15.70 3.76 -7.56
C ARG A 346 -16.21 4.96 -6.75
N LEU A 347 -16.10 4.90 -5.43
CA LEU A 347 -16.55 5.97 -4.55
C LEU A 347 -15.72 7.23 -4.72
N CYS A 348 -14.41 7.15 -5.00
CA CYS A 348 -13.63 8.35 -5.33
C CYS A 348 -14.12 8.99 -6.64
N PHE A 349 -14.47 8.19 -7.65
CA PHE A 349 -15.10 8.73 -8.86
C PHE A 349 -16.44 9.42 -8.55
N ASP A 350 -17.29 8.74 -7.79
CA ASP A 350 -18.60 9.27 -7.37
C ASP A 350 -18.42 10.54 -6.53
N ALA A 351 -17.36 10.64 -5.72
CA ALA A 351 -17.06 11.82 -4.90
C ALA A 351 -16.97 13.09 -5.72
N PHE A 352 -16.32 13.06 -6.88
CA PHE A 352 -16.20 14.23 -7.74
C PHE A 352 -17.54 14.62 -8.38
N ASN A 353 -18.35 13.64 -8.78
CA ASN A 353 -19.68 13.90 -9.30
C ASN A 353 -20.59 14.49 -8.21
N LEU A 354 -20.52 13.98 -6.99
CA LEU A 354 -21.23 14.53 -5.83
C LEU A 354 -20.76 15.94 -5.50
N ALA A 355 -19.45 16.19 -5.50
CA ALA A 355 -18.87 17.50 -5.24
C ALA A 355 -19.38 18.53 -6.27
N ASP A 356 -19.31 18.19 -7.56
CA ASP A 356 -19.76 19.05 -8.65
C ASP A 356 -21.27 19.31 -8.61
N ARG A 357 -22.08 18.25 -8.44
CA ARG A 357 -23.54 18.35 -8.48
C ARG A 357 -24.12 19.16 -7.32
N TYR A 358 -23.54 19.01 -6.14
CA TYR A 358 -24.02 19.68 -4.92
C TYR A 358 -23.17 20.88 -4.53
N GLN A 359 -22.18 21.25 -5.35
CA GLN A 359 -21.28 22.39 -5.14
C GLN A 359 -20.75 22.46 -3.69
N THR A 360 -20.29 21.31 -3.19
CA THR A 360 -19.97 21.13 -1.77
C THR A 360 -18.70 20.30 -1.58
N PRO A 361 -17.97 20.44 -0.45
CA PRO A 361 -16.88 19.54 -0.12
C PRO A 361 -17.35 18.09 0.08
N VAL A 362 -16.58 17.16 -0.48
CA VAL A 362 -16.74 15.71 -0.28
C VAL A 362 -15.48 15.16 0.36
N ILE A 363 -15.64 14.51 1.51
CA ILE A 363 -14.56 13.90 2.27
C ILE A 363 -14.56 12.40 2.02
N VAL A 364 -13.47 11.89 1.46
CA VAL A 364 -13.20 10.46 1.34
C VAL A 364 -12.45 10.02 2.58
N LEU A 365 -13.16 9.31 3.46
CA LEU A 365 -12.67 8.83 4.74
C LEU A 365 -12.12 7.40 4.58
N THR A 366 -10.81 7.27 4.44
CA THR A 366 -10.11 5.97 4.37
C THR A 366 -9.39 5.71 5.69
N ASP A 367 -8.63 4.63 5.79
CA ASP A 367 -7.76 4.34 6.94
C ASP A 367 -6.42 3.77 6.49
N LYS A 368 -5.43 3.73 7.39
CA LYS A 368 -4.09 3.21 7.08
C LYS A 368 -4.14 1.77 6.55
N HIS A 369 -5.08 0.95 7.02
CA HIS A 369 -5.17 -0.44 6.60
C HIS A 369 -5.55 -0.53 5.12
N LEU A 370 -6.63 0.12 4.70
CA LEU A 370 -7.01 0.17 3.28
C LEU A 370 -5.97 0.90 2.43
N ALA A 371 -5.44 2.03 2.92
CA ALA A 371 -4.51 2.88 2.20
C ALA A 371 -3.21 2.17 1.79
N GLU A 372 -2.66 1.34 2.68
CA GLU A 372 -1.32 0.74 2.52
C GLU A 372 -1.32 -0.78 2.29
N SER A 373 -2.39 -1.49 2.66
CA SER A 373 -2.50 -2.91 2.30
C SER A 373 -2.64 -3.04 0.79
N SER A 374 -2.01 -4.07 0.23
CA SER A 374 -2.19 -4.42 -1.19
C SER A 374 -3.01 -5.69 -1.28
N TRP A 375 -3.97 -5.76 -2.19
CA TRP A 375 -4.60 -7.04 -2.46
C TRP A 375 -5.08 -7.18 -3.90
N THR A 376 -5.29 -8.42 -4.30
CA THR A 376 -5.73 -8.74 -5.66
C THR A 376 -7.14 -8.27 -5.88
N CYS A 377 -7.35 -7.51 -6.96
CA CYS A 377 -8.67 -7.07 -7.40
C CYS A 377 -8.84 -7.37 -8.90
N GLU A 378 -10.08 -7.60 -9.29
CA GLU A 378 -10.43 -7.66 -10.71
C GLU A 378 -10.22 -6.28 -11.36
N PRO A 379 -9.85 -6.21 -12.65
CA PRO A 379 -9.80 -4.95 -13.39
C PRO A 379 -11.08 -4.13 -13.21
N PHE A 380 -10.93 -2.85 -12.88
CA PHE A 380 -12.09 -1.99 -12.59
C PHE A 380 -12.98 -1.84 -13.82
N ASP A 381 -14.27 -2.13 -13.67
CA ASP A 381 -15.27 -1.88 -14.71
C ASP A 381 -15.58 -0.39 -14.79
N THR A 382 -15.30 0.21 -15.95
CA THR A 382 -15.51 1.64 -16.18
C THR A 382 -16.69 1.94 -17.11
N ARG A 383 -17.43 0.91 -17.54
CA ARG A 383 -18.60 1.07 -18.40
C ARG A 383 -19.70 1.83 -17.66
N GLY A 384 -20.28 2.83 -18.33
CA GLY A 384 -21.34 3.66 -17.75
C GLY A 384 -20.86 4.69 -16.71
N MET A 385 -19.56 4.78 -16.44
CA MET A 385 -19.02 5.84 -15.58
C MET A 385 -18.93 7.15 -16.37
N GLU A 386 -19.88 8.04 -16.12
CA GLU A 386 -19.99 9.36 -16.76
C GLU A 386 -19.64 10.49 -15.78
N ILE A 387 -18.86 11.45 -16.27
CA ILE A 387 -18.49 12.64 -15.50
C ILE A 387 -19.70 13.58 -15.48
N ASP A 388 -20.30 13.74 -14.31
CA ASP A 388 -21.37 14.71 -14.06
C ASP A 388 -20.76 15.98 -13.44
N ARG A 389 -20.74 17.06 -14.23
CA ARG A 389 -20.18 18.36 -13.78
C ARG A 389 -21.22 19.23 -13.05
N GLY A 390 -22.41 18.71 -12.79
CA GLY A 390 -23.51 19.48 -12.22
C GLY A 390 -24.02 20.56 -13.17
N GLU A 391 -24.83 21.47 -12.63
CA GLU A 391 -25.32 22.62 -13.38
C GLU A 391 -24.20 23.66 -13.54
N ARG A 392 -23.86 23.99 -14.79
CA ARG A 392 -22.81 24.94 -15.13
C ARG A 392 -23.22 25.76 -16.34
N LEU A 393 -22.86 27.04 -16.31
CA LEU A 393 -22.97 27.90 -17.47
C LEU A 393 -21.83 27.63 -18.45
N GLY A 394 -22.17 27.48 -19.73
CA GLY A 394 -21.22 27.43 -20.82
C GLY A 394 -20.66 28.81 -21.18
N GLU A 395 -19.65 28.83 -22.05
CA GLU A 395 -18.98 30.07 -22.48
C GLU A 395 -19.93 31.08 -23.13
N GLN A 396 -20.89 30.61 -23.92
CA GLN A 396 -21.89 31.47 -24.58
C GLN A 396 -22.85 32.11 -23.56
N GLU A 397 -23.30 31.33 -22.58
CA GLU A 397 -24.21 31.80 -21.54
C GLU A 397 -23.50 32.80 -20.63
N LEU A 398 -22.24 32.52 -20.25
CA LEU A 398 -21.38 33.44 -19.52
C LEU A 398 -21.14 34.74 -20.29
N SER A 399 -20.90 34.67 -21.61
CA SER A 399 -20.68 35.86 -22.45
C SER A 399 -21.94 36.71 -22.62
N ALA A 400 -23.11 36.08 -22.57
CA ALA A 400 -24.40 36.76 -22.58
C ALA A 400 -24.74 37.42 -21.23
N LEU A 401 -24.05 37.05 -20.15
CA LEU A 401 -24.18 37.73 -18.87
C LEU A 401 -23.50 39.10 -18.94
N GLY A 402 -24.28 40.17 -18.75
CA GLY A 402 -23.76 41.54 -18.61
C GLY A 402 -22.99 41.82 -17.31
N GLY A 403 -22.46 40.79 -16.64
CA GLY A 403 -21.75 40.88 -15.36
C GLY A 403 -21.83 39.60 -14.52
N TYR A 404 -21.08 39.56 -13.42
CA TYR A 404 -21.09 38.43 -12.48
C TYR A 404 -22.44 38.30 -11.77
N LYS A 405 -23.05 37.10 -11.84
CA LYS A 405 -24.32 36.78 -11.17
C LYS A 405 -24.16 35.52 -10.32
N ARG A 406 -23.91 35.70 -9.02
CA ARG A 406 -23.84 34.61 -8.05
C ARG A 406 -25.24 33.97 -7.89
N TYR A 407 -25.34 32.64 -7.93
CA TYR A 407 -26.57 31.83 -7.78
C TYR A 407 -27.59 31.89 -8.92
N LEU A 408 -27.16 32.24 -10.14
CA LEU A 408 -28.07 32.21 -11.29
C LEU A 408 -28.45 30.78 -11.70
N VAL A 409 -27.54 29.84 -11.46
CA VAL A 409 -27.64 28.41 -11.76
C VAL A 409 -27.42 27.66 -10.46
#